data_AF-A0A6N7YXL5-F1
#
_entry.id   AF-A0A6N7YXL5-F1
#
_cell.length_a   1.000
_cell.length_b   1.000
_cell.length_c   1.000
_cell.angle_alpha   90.00
_cell.angle_beta   90.00
_cell.angle_gamma   90.00
#
_symmetry.space_group_name_H-M   'P 1'
#
loop_
_entity.id
_entity.type
_entity.pdbx_description
1 polymer ?
#
loop_
_entity_poly.entity_id
_entity_poly.type
_entity_poly.pdbx_seq_one_letter_code
_entity_poly.pdbx_strand_id
1 'polypeptide(L)'
;MSAFEVLQRFGTLALLKFAAAVAVFLLLHLLRIPLVLIARVLEISMHRIDRFAAKQASKPPARPINQFFRPANAFREEPSNVHA
;
A
#
# COMPACT_ATOMS: atom_id res chain seq x y z
N MET A 1 51.00 34.53 16.52
CA MET A 1 50.25 33.43 15.87
C MET A 1 49.95 33.83 14.45
N SER A 2 50.33 33.00 13.48
CA SER A 2 50.23 33.34 12.06
C SER A 2 48.81 33.08 11.54
N ALA A 3 48.27 33.98 10.72
CA ALA A 3 46.97 33.80 10.05
C ALA A 3 46.93 32.51 9.20
N PHE A 4 48.07 32.05 8.70
CA PHE A 4 48.23 30.77 8.00
C PHE A 4 47.97 29.56 8.91
N GLU A 5 48.33 29.66 10.19
CA GLU A 5 48.16 28.58 11.17
C GLU A 5 46.68 28.40 11.54
N VAL A 6 45.94 29.52 11.61
CA VAL A 6 44.48 29.55 11.77
C VAL A 6 43.81 29.01 10.50
N LEU A 7 44.25 29.41 9.31
CA LEU A 7 43.69 28.91 8.05
C LEU A 7 43.97 27.40 7.86
N GLN A 8 45.14 26.93 8.27
CA GLN A 8 45.53 25.51 8.24
C GLN A 8 44.75 24.68 9.28
N ARG A 9 44.35 25.29 10.41
CA ARG A 9 43.62 24.60 11.49
C ARG A 9 42.09 24.69 11.38
N PHE A 10 41.55 25.77 10.81
CA PHE A 10 40.12 26.00 10.65
C PHE A 10 39.59 25.77 9.22
N GLY A 11 40.42 25.98 8.18
CA GLY A 11 40.04 25.77 6.78
C GLY A 11 39.80 24.30 6.44
N THR A 12 40.63 23.41 7.00
CA THR A 12 40.49 21.95 6.86
C THR A 12 39.19 21.45 7.52
N LEU A 13 38.80 22.07 8.62
CA LEU A 13 37.60 21.71 9.39
C LEU A 13 36.32 22.15 8.67
N ALA A 14 36.35 23.32 8.03
CA ALA A 14 35.28 23.79 7.15
C ALA A 14 35.15 22.90 5.90
N LEU A 15 36.26 22.51 5.28
CA LEU A 15 36.26 21.60 4.13
C LEU A 15 35.75 20.21 4.50
N LEU A 16 36.15 19.69 5.66
CA LEU A 16 35.67 18.41 6.17
C LEU A 16 34.16 18.46 6.46
N LYS A 17 33.66 19.53 7.06
CA LYS A 17 32.22 19.75 7.28
C LYS A 17 31.45 19.79 5.97
N PHE A 18 31.97 20.50 4.96
CA PHE A 18 31.35 20.56 3.64
C PHE A 18 31.34 19.19 2.96
N ALA A 19 32.47 18.49 2.95
CA ALA A 19 32.59 17.14 2.40
C ALA A 19 31.65 16.16 3.11
N ALA A 20 31.56 16.23 4.44
CA ALA A 20 30.61 15.43 5.22
C ALA A 20 29.15 15.76 4.87
N ALA A 21 28.80 17.03 4.71
CA ALA A 21 27.45 17.45 4.31
C ALA A 21 27.08 16.92 2.93
N VAL A 22 28.01 16.98 1.97
CA VAL A 22 27.83 16.42 0.62
C VAL A 22 27.68 14.90 0.67
N ALA A 23 28.52 14.21 1.46
CA ALA A 23 28.44 12.77 1.64
C ALA A 23 27.10 12.34 2.27
N VAL A 24 26.64 13.04 3.30
CA VAL A 24 25.32 12.81 3.93
C VAL A 24 24.20 13.07 2.93
N PHE A 25 24.27 14.16 2.16
CA PHE A 25 23.29 14.46 1.12
C PHE A 25 23.21 13.32 0.08
N LEU A 26 24.36 12.84 -0.40
CA LEU A 26 24.44 11.70 -1.33
C LEU A 26 23.87 10.42 -0.72
N LEU A 27 24.18 10.12 0.53
CA LEU A 27 23.65 8.95 1.24
C LEU A 27 22.12 9.02 1.38
N LEU A 28 21.58 10.17 1.80
CA LEU A 28 20.15 10.39 1.89
C LEU A 28 19.48 10.30 0.51
N HIS A 29 20.14 10.82 -0.52
CA HIS A 29 19.64 10.74 -1.89
C HIS A 29 19.62 9.29 -2.39
N LEU A 30 20.65 8.52 -2.07
CA LEU A 30 20.71 7.10 -2.42
C LEU A 30 19.65 6.30 -1.65
N LEU A 31 19.44 6.61 -0.36
CA LEU A 31 18.42 5.98 0.50
C LEU A 31 16.98 6.34 0.07
N ARG A 32 16.78 7.48 -0.59
CA ARG A 32 15.48 7.84 -1.16
C ARG A 32 14.98 6.80 -2.16
N ILE A 33 15.87 6.22 -2.96
CA ILE A 33 15.51 5.23 -4.00
C ILE A 33 14.86 3.97 -3.41
N PRO A 34 15.50 3.23 -2.47
CA PRO A 34 14.86 2.06 -1.86
C PRO A 34 13.62 2.44 -1.06
N LEU A 35 13.57 3.63 -0.43
CA LEU A 35 12.39 4.06 0.32
C LEU A 35 11.18 4.25 -0.59
N VAL A 36 11.35 4.93 -1.73
CA VAL A 36 10.29 5.09 -2.74
C VAL A 36 9.90 3.75 -3.34
N LEU A 37 10.88 2.87 -3.60
CA LEU A 37 10.63 1.53 -4.13
C LEU A 37 9.76 0.71 -3.17
N ILE A 38 10.08 0.69 -1.88
CA ILE A 38 9.30 -0.01 -0.85
C ILE A 38 7.87 0.55 -0.80
N ALA A 39 7.72 1.87 -0.75
CA ALA A 39 6.41 2.51 -0.74
C ALA A 39 5.57 2.11 -1.97
N ARG A 40 6.20 2.08 -3.15
CA ARG A 40 5.54 1.69 -4.40
C ARG A 40 5.13 0.22 -4.43
N VAL A 41 5.98 -0.67 -3.92
CA VAL A 41 5.66 -2.11 -3.81
C VAL A 41 4.47 -2.31 -2.85
N LEU A 42 4.45 -1.60 -1.73
CA LEU A 42 3.36 -1.66 -0.77
C LEU A 42 2.05 -1.15 -1.38
N GLU A 43 2.08 0.00 -2.06
CA GLU A 43 0.94 0.58 -2.78
C GLU A 43 0.33 -0.42 -3.78
N ILE A 44 1.18 -1.02 -4.63
CA ILE A 44 0.74 -2.02 -5.62
C ILE A 44 0.12 -3.24 -4.93
N SER A 45 0.74 -3.71 -3.84
CA SER A 45 0.26 -4.87 -3.09
C SER A 45 -1.10 -4.61 -2.46
N MET A 46 -1.28 -3.45 -1.82
CA MET A 46 -2.56 -3.03 -1.25
C MET A 46 -3.65 -2.94 -2.32
N HIS A 47 -3.36 -2.32 -3.47
CA HIS A 47 -4.31 -2.26 -4.57
C HIS A 47 -4.70 -3.64 -5.13
N ARG A 48 -3.76 -4.58 -5.17
CA ARG A 48 -4.06 -5.96 -5.60
C ARG A 48 -4.96 -6.68 -4.60
N ILE A 49 -4.66 -6.56 -3.31
CA ILE A 49 -5.45 -7.18 -2.25
C ILE A 49 -6.86 -6.60 -2.25
N ASP A 50 -6.99 -5.28 -2.33
CA ASP A 50 -8.28 -4.60 -2.35
C ASP A 50 -9.10 -5.00 -3.57
N ARG A 51 -8.50 -5.05 -4.76
CA ARG A 51 -9.16 -5.55 -5.97
C ARG A 51 -9.61 -7.00 -5.80
N PHE A 52 -8.82 -7.84 -5.15
CA PHE A 52 -9.19 -9.23 -4.89
C PHE A 52 -10.35 -9.33 -3.89
N ALA A 53 -10.31 -8.56 -2.80
CA ALA A 53 -11.37 -8.46 -1.82
C ALA A 53 -12.68 -7.95 -2.46
N ALA A 54 -12.61 -6.87 -3.23
CA ALA A 54 -13.74 -6.32 -3.96
C ALA A 54 -14.32 -7.34 -4.96
N LYS A 55 -13.47 -8.05 -5.71
CA LYS A 55 -13.92 -9.13 -6.61
C LYS A 55 -14.61 -10.27 -5.87
N GLN A 56 -14.13 -10.64 -4.69
CA GLN A 56 -14.77 -11.69 -3.89
C GLN A 56 -16.10 -11.21 -3.30
N ALA A 57 -16.14 -10.00 -2.75
CA ALA A 57 -17.34 -9.42 -2.17
C ALA A 57 -18.43 -9.12 -3.21
N SER A 58 -18.03 -8.79 -4.44
CA SER A 58 -18.96 -8.57 -5.56
C SER A 58 -19.39 -9.85 -6.29
N LYS A 59 -18.90 -11.03 -5.89
CA LYS A 59 -19.41 -12.28 -6.48
C LYS A 59 -20.91 -12.41 -6.16
N PRO A 60 -21.75 -12.68 -7.16
CA PRO A 60 -23.16 -12.93 -6.92
C PRO A 60 -23.30 -14.12 -5.96
N PRO A 61 -24.18 -14.03 -4.96
CA PRO A 61 -24.33 -15.07 -3.97
C PRO A 61 -24.74 -16.37 -4.65
N ALA A 62 -23.95 -17.43 -4.44
CA ALA A 62 -24.16 -18.75 -5.04
C ALA A 62 -25.37 -19.50 -4.44
N ARG A 63 -26.00 -18.93 -3.41
CA ARG A 63 -27.15 -19.51 -2.70
C ARG A 63 -28.21 -18.44 -2.45
N PRO A 64 -29.49 -18.82 -2.35
CA PRO A 64 -30.54 -17.91 -1.95
C PRO A 64 -30.17 -17.26 -0.61
N ILE A 65 -30.04 -15.93 -0.61
CA ILE A 65 -29.63 -15.13 0.55
C ILE A 65 -30.69 -15.21 1.68
N ASN A 66 -31.90 -15.66 1.32
CA ASN A 66 -33.04 -15.70 2.21
C ASN A 66 -33.35 -17.12 2.71
N GLN A 67 -32.43 -17.70 3.47
CA GLN A 67 -32.65 -18.98 4.15
C GLN A 67 -33.51 -18.86 5.42
N PHE A 68 -33.77 -17.64 5.89
CA PHE A 68 -34.49 -17.37 7.14
C PHE A 68 -35.97 -17.02 6.92
N PHE A 69 -36.35 -16.45 5.78
CA PHE A 69 -37.77 -16.36 5.41
C PHE A 69 -38.18 -17.65 4.70
N ARG A 70 -38.64 -18.63 5.48
CA ARG A 70 -39.51 -19.67 4.94
C ARG A 70 -40.85 -18.99 4.63
N PRO A 71 -41.33 -18.94 3.37
CA PRO A 71 -42.66 -18.42 3.11
C PRO A 71 -43.66 -19.29 3.90
N ALA A 72 -44.40 -18.68 4.82
CA ALA A 72 -45.43 -19.36 5.61
C ALA A 72 -46.56 -19.93 4.73
N ASN A 73 -46.53 -19.65 3.43
CA ASN A 73 -47.52 -20.05 2.44
C ASN A 73 -47.17 -21.38 1.75
N ALA A 74 -46.06 -22.03 2.11
CA ALA A 74 -45.65 -23.33 1.57
C ALA A 74 -46.49 -24.51 2.09
N PHE A 75 -47.70 -24.24 2.58
CA PHE A 75 -48.71 -25.21 2.94
C PHE A 75 -49.92 -25.08 2.02
N ARG A 76 -49.69 -25.21 0.71
CA ARG A 76 -50.78 -25.56 -0.21
C ARG A 76 -50.18 -26.28 -1.41
N GLU A 77 -50.23 -27.60 -1.34
CA GLU A 77 -50.17 -28.45 -2.52
C GLU A 77 -51.33 -28.05 -3.45
N GLU A 78 -51.05 -27.27 -4.49
CA GLU A 78 -51.91 -27.20 -5.66
C GLU A 78 -51.15 -27.82 -6.84
N PRO A 79 -51.48 -29.07 -7.24
CA PRO A 79 -51.03 -29.62 -8.50
C PRO A 79 -51.80 -28.92 -9.63
N SER A 80 -51.27 -27.79 -10.09
CA SER A 80 -51.76 -27.10 -11.28
C SER A 80 -51.26 -27.83 -12.53
N ASN A 81 -51.98 -28.90 -12.90
CA ASN A 81 -51.84 -29.56 -14.19
C ASN A 81 -52.33 -28.60 -15.29
N VAL A 82 -51.40 -27.88 -15.94
CA VAL A 82 -51.70 -27.12 -17.16
C VAL A 82 -51.06 -27.84 -18.34
N HIS A 83 -51.77 -28.84 -18.85
CA HIS A 83 -51.67 -29.27 -20.24
C HIS A 83 -53.07 -29.12 -20.85
N ALA A 84 -53.20 -28.12 -21.72
CA ALA A 84 -54.25 -28.01 -22.73
C ALA A 84 -53.54 -27.88 -24.08
#